data_AF-A0A9X7TMT0-F1
#
_entry.id   AF-A0A9X7TMT0-F1
#
_cell.length_a   1.000
_cell.length_b   1.000
_cell.length_c   1.000
_cell.angle_alpha   90.00
_cell.angle_beta   90.00
_cell.angle_gamma   90.00
#
_symmetry.space_group_name_H-M   'P 1'
#
loop_
_entity.id
_entity.type
_entity.pdbx_description
1 polymer ?
#
loop_
_entity_poly.entity_id
_entity_poly.type
_entity_poly.pdbx_seq_one_letter_code
_entity_poly.pdbx_strand_id
1 'polypeptide(L)'
;MVKLIATLGTSPGGIFETYTNLINGTYESENPTKIEIQDIYIIRTKDKEVELAWKLVKALFICMKVPAQIADIPVSVNDISSKEDYEIFKKEIFQRISKGDFIDFTGGRKAMSVAAVIGAVKKEAYLVTTIIPQQEYNRIQQQIKELKNREKEIDEAISTGSCEKIREDLKKLIIHGAKTILLT
;
A
#
# COMPACT_ATOMS: atom_id res chain seq x y z
N MET A 1 9.31 10.38 13.88
CA MET A 1 8.18 10.71 12.99
C MET A 1 7.61 9.40 12.49
N VAL A 2 6.29 9.22 12.57
CA VAL A 2 5.66 7.92 12.27
C VAL A 2 5.50 7.74 10.76
N LYS A 3 5.66 6.51 10.30
CA LYS A 3 5.59 6.14 8.88
C LYS A 3 4.42 5.20 8.65
N LEU A 4 3.84 5.23 7.45
CA LEU A 4 2.98 4.14 6.98
C LEU A 4 3.82 3.16 6.16
N ILE A 5 3.89 1.91 6.58
CA ILE A 5 4.59 0.84 5.85
C ILE A 5 3.53 -0.16 5.40
N ALA A 6 3.35 -0.30 4.09
CA ALA A 6 2.30 -1.14 3.52
C ALA A 6 2.88 -2.30 2.70
N THR A 7 2.36 -3.51 2.89
CA THR A 7 2.65 -4.64 1.99
C THR A 7 1.79 -4.56 0.73
N LEU A 8 2.39 -4.84 -0.42
CA LEU A 8 1.73 -4.74 -1.72
C LEU A 8 1.70 -6.09 -2.46
N GLY A 9 0.56 -6.40 -3.07
CA GLY A 9 0.39 -7.52 -3.99
C GLY A 9 0.13 -7.05 -5.42
N THR A 10 -0.59 -7.86 -6.20
CA THR A 10 -0.94 -7.55 -7.60
C THR A 10 -2.09 -6.55 -7.74
N SER A 11 -2.54 -5.97 -6.63
CA SER A 11 -3.56 -4.92 -6.56
C SER A 11 -2.97 -3.76 -5.77
N PRO A 12 -3.26 -2.49 -6.13
CA PRO A 12 -2.98 -1.31 -5.30
C PRO A 12 -3.46 -1.45 -3.84
N GLY A 13 -4.40 -2.37 -3.60
CA GLY A 13 -4.90 -2.69 -2.28
C GLY A 13 -5.76 -1.56 -1.73
N GLY A 14 -5.74 -1.39 -0.41
CA GLY A 14 -6.42 -0.32 0.30
C GLY A 14 -5.46 0.75 0.80
N ILE A 15 -4.25 0.86 0.22
CA ILE A 15 -3.16 1.68 0.78
C ILE A 15 -3.51 3.16 0.80
N PHE A 16 -4.15 3.64 -0.27
CA PHE A 16 -4.63 5.02 -0.36
C PHE A 16 -5.70 5.31 0.70
N GLU A 17 -6.60 4.36 0.91
CA GLU A 17 -7.67 4.44 1.89
C GLU A 17 -7.12 4.35 3.32
N THR A 18 -6.16 3.46 3.58
CA THR A 18 -5.46 3.37 4.87
C THR A 18 -4.83 4.71 5.21
N TYR A 19 -4.03 5.27 4.30
CA TYR A 19 -3.43 6.59 4.51
C TYR A 19 -4.49 7.65 4.79
N THR A 20 -5.50 7.75 3.93
CA THR A 20 -6.56 8.77 4.03
C THR A 20 -7.33 8.65 5.34
N ASN A 21 -7.65 7.43 5.78
CA ASN A 21 -8.38 7.19 7.01
C ASN A 21 -7.54 7.55 8.25
N LEU A 22 -6.24 7.22 8.25
CA LEU A 22 -5.33 7.55 9.35
C LEU A 22 -5.13 9.06 9.50
N ILE A 23 -4.88 9.79 8.40
CA ILE A 23 -4.66 11.25 8.48
C ILE A 23 -5.94 12.03 8.84
N ASN A 24 -7.11 11.47 8.55
CA ASN A 24 -8.39 12.11 8.86
C ASN A 24 -8.97 11.67 10.21
N GLY A 25 -8.43 10.62 10.84
CA GLY A 25 -8.98 10.05 12.07
C GLY A 25 -10.33 9.35 11.85
N THR A 26 -10.55 8.76 10.68
CA THR A 26 -11.82 8.07 10.31
C THR A 26 -11.71 6.55 10.33
N TYR A 27 -10.62 6.00 10.87
CA TYR A 27 -10.41 4.57 11.06
C TYR A 27 -11.14 4.06 12.31
N GLU A 28 -11.43 2.76 12.35
CA GLU A 28 -12.04 2.09 13.50
C GLU A 28 -10.98 1.82 14.59
N SER A 29 -11.19 2.41 15.78
CA SER A 29 -10.42 2.21 17.02
C SER A 29 -11.22 2.72 18.23
N GLU A 30 -10.74 2.52 19.46
CA GLU A 30 -11.43 3.03 20.66
C GLU A 30 -11.53 4.57 20.68
N ASN A 31 -10.47 5.28 20.26
CA ASN A 31 -10.40 6.75 20.23
C ASN A 31 -9.62 7.22 18.98
N PRO A 32 -10.26 7.26 17.79
CA PRO A 32 -9.57 7.62 16.57
C PRO A 32 -9.17 9.10 16.59
N THR A 33 -7.91 9.35 16.26
CA THR A 33 -7.35 10.71 16.16
C THR A 33 -6.59 10.85 14.85
N LYS A 34 -6.36 12.08 14.40
CA LYS A 34 -5.59 12.32 13.18
C LYS A 34 -4.13 11.93 13.40
N ILE A 35 -3.56 11.18 12.47
CA ILE A 35 -2.17 10.78 12.51
C ILE A 35 -1.39 11.54 11.45
N GLU A 36 -0.30 12.19 11.86
CA GLU A 36 0.60 12.88 10.93
C GLU A 36 1.55 11.88 10.27
N ILE A 37 1.33 11.61 8.98
CA ILE A 37 2.15 10.70 8.17
C ILE A 37 2.78 11.49 7.03
N GLN A 38 4.10 11.60 7.04
CA GLN A 38 4.88 12.28 6.00
C GLN A 38 5.51 11.28 5.01
N ASP A 39 5.80 10.06 5.46
CA ASP A 39 6.42 9.03 4.64
C ASP A 39 5.55 7.78 4.55
N ILE A 40 5.40 7.28 3.34
CA ILE A 40 4.71 6.04 3.00
C ILE A 40 5.70 5.13 2.28
N TYR A 41 5.94 3.96 2.84
CA TYR A 41 6.83 2.96 2.28
C TYR A 41 6.06 1.74 1.81
N ILE A 42 6.25 1.38 0.55
CA ILE A 42 5.60 0.21 -0.04
C ILE A 42 6.59 -0.94 -0.08
N ILE A 43 6.28 -2.03 0.61
CA ILE A 43 7.07 -3.26 0.61
C ILE A 43 6.46 -4.24 -0.37
N ARG A 44 7.24 -4.64 -1.36
CA ARG A 44 6.75 -5.45 -2.47
C ARG A 44 7.82 -6.39 -3.00
N THR A 45 7.38 -7.50 -3.60
CA THR A 45 8.25 -8.40 -4.36
C THR A 45 8.50 -7.87 -5.77
N LYS A 46 9.42 -8.51 -6.51
CA LYS A 46 9.82 -8.10 -7.87
C LYS A 46 8.92 -8.65 -8.99
N ASP A 47 7.79 -9.28 -8.65
CA ASP A 47 6.85 -9.78 -9.64
C ASP A 47 6.33 -8.65 -10.54
N LYS A 48 6.16 -8.93 -11.84
CA LYS A 48 5.78 -7.91 -12.83
C LYS A 48 4.37 -7.34 -12.60
N GLU A 49 3.42 -8.14 -12.15
CA GLU A 49 2.07 -7.63 -11.86
C GLU A 49 2.10 -6.77 -10.58
N VAL A 50 3.01 -7.05 -9.65
CA VAL A 50 3.25 -6.22 -8.47
C VAL A 50 3.95 -4.90 -8.84
N GLU A 51 4.84 -4.91 -9.82
CA GLU A 51 5.45 -3.68 -10.37
C GLU A 51 4.38 -2.73 -10.95
N LEU A 52 3.44 -3.26 -11.73
CA LEU A 52 2.32 -2.46 -12.24
C LEU A 52 1.47 -1.90 -11.09
N ALA A 53 1.12 -2.73 -10.09
CA ALA A 53 0.38 -2.27 -8.92
C ALA A 53 1.12 -1.13 -8.19
N TRP A 54 2.45 -1.23 -8.05
CA TRP A 54 3.27 -0.18 -7.46
C TRP A 54 3.22 1.13 -8.26
N LYS A 55 3.41 1.05 -9.59
CA LYS A 55 3.28 2.22 -10.47
C LYS A 55 1.92 2.90 -10.32
N LEU A 56 0.84 2.12 -10.27
CA LEU A 56 -0.52 2.63 -10.09
C LEU A 56 -0.70 3.35 -8.75
N VAL A 57 -0.23 2.76 -7.65
CA VAL A 57 -0.24 3.41 -6.32
C VAL A 57 0.53 4.72 -6.38
N LYS A 58 1.78 4.70 -6.87
CA LYS A 58 2.62 5.90 -6.94
C LYS A 58 1.98 7.01 -7.77
N ALA A 59 1.45 6.67 -8.96
CA ALA A 59 0.75 7.61 -9.82
C ALA A 59 -0.51 8.18 -9.16
N LEU A 60 -1.29 7.34 -8.47
CA LEU A 60 -2.48 7.78 -7.73
C LEU A 60 -2.13 8.85 -6.69
N PHE A 61 -1.12 8.59 -5.86
CA PHE A 61 -0.67 9.54 -4.83
C PHE A 61 -0.22 10.89 -5.42
N ILE A 62 0.58 10.86 -6.50
CA ILE A 62 1.02 12.06 -7.21
C ILE A 62 -0.17 12.82 -7.80
N CYS A 63 -1.04 12.13 -8.52
CA CYS A 63 -2.16 12.77 -9.23
C CYS A 63 -3.26 13.28 -8.31
N MET A 64 -3.40 12.69 -7.11
CA MET A 64 -4.28 13.20 -6.06
C MET A 64 -3.64 14.30 -5.21
N LYS A 65 -2.38 14.68 -5.50
CA LYS A 65 -1.61 15.70 -4.77
C LYS A 65 -1.53 15.38 -3.28
N VAL A 66 -1.32 14.11 -2.95
CA VAL A 66 -1.10 13.68 -1.56
C VAL A 66 0.21 14.29 -1.07
N PRO A 67 0.22 14.98 0.09
CA PRO A 67 1.41 15.68 0.57
C PRO A 67 2.52 14.74 1.09
N ALA A 68 2.18 13.50 1.44
CA ALA A 68 3.15 12.51 1.91
C ALA A 68 4.07 12.03 0.77
N GLN A 69 5.34 11.84 1.09
CA GLN A 69 6.30 11.19 0.21
C GLN A 69 6.00 9.69 0.16
N ILE A 70 5.89 9.15 -1.05
CA ILE A 70 5.74 7.71 -1.26
C ILE A 70 7.01 7.12 -1.86
N ALA A 71 7.53 6.07 -1.24
CA ALA A 71 8.79 5.43 -1.61
C ALA A 71 8.66 3.90 -1.68
N ASP A 72 9.47 3.32 -2.54
CA ASP A 72 9.57 1.88 -2.74
C ASP A 72 10.58 1.26 -1.76
N ILE A 73 10.25 0.09 -1.24
CA ILE A 73 11.18 -0.82 -0.58
C ILE A 73 11.07 -2.16 -1.32
N PRO A 74 11.75 -2.29 -2.47
CA PRO A 74 11.72 -3.54 -3.21
C PRO A 74 12.50 -4.58 -2.41
N VAL A 75 11.86 -5.72 -2.14
CA VAL A 75 12.57 -6.84 -1.51
C VAL A 75 13.35 -7.63 -2.55
N SER A 76 14.38 -8.36 -2.13
CA SER A 76 15.25 -9.08 -3.06
C SER A 76 14.57 -10.27 -3.78
N VAL A 77 13.45 -10.77 -3.26
CA VAL A 77 12.69 -11.93 -3.78
C VAL A 77 11.68 -11.57 -4.88
N ASN A 78 11.47 -12.49 -5.82
CA ASN A 78 10.49 -12.32 -6.91
C ASN A 78 9.05 -12.56 -6.44
N ASP A 79 8.82 -13.62 -5.66
CA ASP A 79 7.57 -13.93 -4.96
C ASP A 79 7.92 -14.79 -3.72
N ILE A 80 6.98 -15.01 -2.82
CA ILE A 80 7.14 -15.95 -1.69
C ILE A 80 6.57 -17.30 -2.08
N SER A 81 7.44 -18.21 -2.52
CA SER A 81 7.09 -19.58 -2.94
C SER A 81 7.71 -20.68 -2.07
N SER A 82 8.67 -20.31 -1.22
CA SER A 82 9.39 -21.21 -0.33
C SER A 82 9.58 -20.61 1.06
N LYS A 83 10.04 -21.44 2.01
CA LYS A 83 10.45 -20.99 3.34
C LYS A 83 11.63 -20.03 3.30
N GLU A 84 12.57 -20.25 2.37
CA GLU A 84 13.74 -19.38 2.21
C GLU A 84 13.33 -17.98 1.75
N ASP A 85 12.43 -17.87 0.76
CA ASP A 85 11.88 -16.59 0.31
C ASP A 85 11.22 -15.83 1.46
N TYR A 86 10.46 -16.55 2.29
CA TYR A 86 9.79 -15.97 3.47
C TYR A 86 10.80 -15.43 4.49
N GLU A 87 11.87 -16.17 4.81
CA GLU A 87 12.86 -15.70 5.77
C GLU A 87 13.67 -14.51 5.25
N ILE A 88 13.96 -14.46 3.94
CA ILE A 88 14.56 -13.29 3.29
C ILE A 88 13.62 -12.08 3.42
N PHE A 89 12.36 -12.23 3.00
CA PHE A 89 11.34 -11.18 3.08
C PHE A 89 11.19 -10.66 4.52
N LYS A 90 11.06 -11.58 5.47
CA LYS A 90 10.90 -11.30 6.90
C LYS A 90 12.10 -10.55 7.49
N LYS A 91 13.32 -10.91 7.11
CA LYS A 91 14.53 -10.20 7.55
C LYS A 91 14.54 -8.76 7.03
N GLU A 92 14.20 -8.55 5.76
CA GLU A 92 14.21 -7.23 5.14
C GLU A 92 13.13 -6.31 5.74
N ILE A 93 11.90 -6.79 5.93
CA ILE A 93 10.82 -5.99 6.54
C ILE A 93 11.13 -5.60 7.99
N PHE A 94 11.71 -6.50 8.79
CA PHE A 94 12.07 -6.21 10.19
C PHE A 94 13.09 -5.08 10.36
N GLN A 95 13.94 -4.87 9.35
CA GLN A 95 14.93 -3.79 9.35
C GLN A 95 14.33 -2.43 9.02
N ARG A 96 13.09 -2.40 8.50
CA ARG A 96 12.41 -1.18 8.06
C ARG A 96 11.36 -0.69 9.05
N ILE A 97 10.86 -1.57 9.92
CA ILE A 97 9.86 -1.24 10.94
C ILE A 97 10.53 -0.65 12.18
N SER A 98 10.04 0.50 12.61
CA SER A 98 10.39 1.17 13.86
C SER A 98 9.20 1.22 14.81
N LYS A 99 9.48 1.49 16.09
CA LYS A 99 8.45 1.69 17.11
C LYS A 99 7.53 2.85 16.74
N GLY A 100 6.22 2.63 16.86
CA GLY A 100 5.18 3.61 16.54
C GLY A 100 4.88 3.80 15.06
N ASP A 101 5.54 3.08 14.14
CA ASP A 101 5.12 3.05 12.73
C ASP A 101 3.74 2.38 12.58
N PHE A 102 3.01 2.71 11.51
CA PHE A 102 1.75 2.06 11.15
C PHE A 102 2.01 1.04 10.05
N ILE A 103 1.68 -0.22 10.31
CA ILE A 103 1.94 -1.34 9.40
C ILE A 103 0.63 -1.80 8.78
N ASP A 104 0.45 -1.49 7.49
CA ASP A 104 -0.67 -1.96 6.68
C ASP A 104 -0.34 -3.31 6.04
N PHE A 105 -0.99 -4.36 6.53
CA PHE A 105 -0.79 -5.73 6.05
C PHE A 105 -1.92 -6.24 5.14
N THR A 106 -2.75 -5.33 4.62
CA THR A 106 -3.92 -5.64 3.79
C THR A 106 -3.56 -6.34 2.48
N GLY A 107 -2.51 -5.87 1.81
CA GLY A 107 -2.10 -6.34 0.49
C GLY A 107 -0.98 -7.38 0.53
N GLY A 108 -0.83 -8.12 -0.57
CA GLY A 108 0.26 -9.08 -0.76
C GLY A 108 -0.11 -10.53 -0.47
N ARG A 109 0.87 -11.43 -0.57
CA ARG A 109 0.71 -12.82 -0.16
C ARG A 109 0.47 -12.89 1.34
N LYS A 110 -0.33 -13.87 1.80
CA LYS A 110 -0.56 -14.10 3.24
C LYS A 110 0.74 -14.20 4.06
N ALA A 111 1.78 -14.80 3.48
CA ALA A 111 3.10 -14.88 4.11
C ALA A 111 3.75 -13.50 4.31
N MET A 112 3.57 -12.55 3.39
CA MET A 112 4.02 -11.17 3.56
C MET A 112 3.29 -10.49 4.72
N SER A 113 1.97 -10.64 4.78
CA SER A 113 1.14 -10.10 5.87
C SER A 113 1.58 -10.66 7.22
N VAL A 114 1.81 -11.98 7.31
CA VAL A 114 2.29 -12.62 8.55
C VAL A 114 3.67 -12.07 8.96
N ALA A 115 4.61 -11.92 8.03
CA ALA A 115 5.91 -11.33 8.33
C ALA A 115 5.78 -9.88 8.81
N ALA A 116 4.94 -9.07 8.15
CA ALA A 116 4.67 -7.69 8.55
C ALA A 116 4.09 -7.62 9.97
N VAL A 117 3.10 -8.47 10.28
CA VAL A 117 2.47 -8.53 11.59
C VAL A 117 3.46 -8.91 12.69
N ILE A 118 4.25 -9.97 12.48
CA ILE A 118 5.26 -10.38 13.46
C ILE A 118 6.30 -9.26 13.66
N GLY A 119 6.70 -8.59 12.58
CA GLY A 119 7.63 -7.47 12.63
C GLY A 119 7.10 -6.31 13.45
N ALA A 120 5.84 -5.93 13.21
CA ALA A 120 5.16 -4.85 13.92
C ALA A 120 5.10 -5.12 15.42
N VAL A 121 4.62 -6.31 15.82
CA VAL A 121 4.51 -6.70 17.23
C VAL A 121 5.88 -6.68 17.91
N LYS A 122 6.91 -7.23 17.27
CA LYS A 122 8.29 -7.24 17.82
C LYS A 122 8.90 -5.86 17.98
N LYS A 123 8.44 -4.88 17.20
CA LYS A 123 8.97 -3.53 17.17
C LYS A 123 8.08 -2.51 17.87
N GLU A 124 6.98 -2.95 18.47
CA GLU A 124 5.98 -2.07 19.09
C GLU A 124 5.43 -1.04 18.07
N ALA A 125 5.17 -1.49 16.84
CA ALA A 125 4.51 -0.73 15.80
C ALA A 125 3.01 -1.03 15.79
N TYR A 126 2.21 -0.10 15.28
CA TYR A 126 0.77 -0.21 15.18
C TYR A 126 0.36 -1.07 13.98
N LEU A 127 -0.64 -1.93 14.17
CA LEU A 127 -1.17 -2.79 13.13
C LEU A 127 -2.45 -2.22 12.53
N VAL A 128 -2.48 -2.04 11.22
CA VAL A 128 -3.68 -1.61 10.50
C VAL A 128 -4.02 -2.55 9.36
N THR A 129 -5.32 -2.71 9.11
CA THR A 129 -5.82 -3.39 7.91
C THR A 129 -7.02 -2.63 7.37
N THR A 130 -7.21 -2.69 6.06
CA THR A 130 -8.32 -2.05 5.37
C THR A 130 -9.20 -3.11 4.73
N ILE A 131 -10.43 -3.21 5.25
CA ILE A 131 -11.45 -4.11 4.72
C ILE A 131 -12.04 -3.47 3.47
N ILE A 132 -11.83 -4.15 2.34
CA ILE A 132 -12.34 -3.73 1.03
C ILE A 132 -13.59 -4.55 0.71
N PRO A 133 -14.74 -3.91 0.43
CA PRO A 133 -15.92 -4.62 -0.04
C PRO A 133 -15.61 -5.46 -1.29
N GLN A 134 -16.10 -6.71 -1.35
CA GLN A 134 -15.78 -7.62 -2.47
C GLN A 134 -16.17 -7.06 -3.84
N GLN A 135 -17.29 -6.32 -3.91
CA GLN A 135 -17.74 -5.67 -5.15
C GLN A 135 -16.74 -4.62 -5.64
N GLU A 136 -16.21 -3.81 -4.72
CA GLU A 136 -15.18 -2.82 -5.02
C GLU A 136 -13.87 -3.49 -5.41
N TYR A 137 -13.45 -4.54 -4.71
CA TYR A 137 -12.26 -5.31 -5.09
C TYR A 137 -12.34 -5.79 -6.54
N ASN A 138 -13.50 -6.34 -6.95
CA ASN A 138 -13.71 -6.80 -8.32
C ASN A 138 -13.68 -5.65 -9.33
N ARG A 139 -14.30 -4.52 -9.00
CA ARG A 139 -14.29 -3.30 -9.83
C ARG A 139 -12.88 -2.79 -10.06
N ILE A 140 -12.06 -2.72 -9.01
CA ILE A 140 -10.66 -2.30 -9.08
C ILE A 140 -9.85 -3.25 -9.95
N GLN A 141 -10.03 -4.56 -9.81
CA GLN A 141 -9.36 -5.55 -10.65
C GLN A 141 -9.69 -5.37 -12.14
N GLN A 142 -10.93 -5.02 -12.48
CA GLN A 142 -11.29 -4.68 -13.86
C GLN A 142 -10.59 -3.38 -14.32
N GLN A 143 -10.57 -2.35 -13.49
CA GLN A 143 -9.93 -1.08 -13.82
C GLN A 143 -8.42 -1.23 -14.06
N ILE A 144 -7.74 -2.07 -13.28
CA ILE A 144 -6.31 -2.37 -13.46
C ILE A 144 -6.04 -3.00 -14.83
N LYS A 145 -6.92 -3.91 -15.29
CA LYS A 145 -6.78 -4.54 -16.61
C LYS A 145 -6.88 -3.52 -17.74
N GLU A 146 -7.76 -2.53 -17.61
CA GLU A 146 -7.89 -1.43 -18.58
C GLU A 146 -6.65 -0.53 -18.58
N LEU A 147 -6.08 -0.28 -17.40
CA LEU A 147 -4.91 0.57 -17.21
C LEU A 147 -3.60 -0.09 -17.66
N LYS A 148 -3.55 -1.42 -17.78
CA LYS A 148 -2.36 -2.17 -18.22
C LYS A 148 -1.84 -1.70 -19.60
N ASN A 149 -2.73 -1.27 -20.48
CA ASN A 149 -2.35 -0.77 -21.81
C ASN A 149 -1.95 0.71 -21.81
N ARG A 150 -1.89 1.35 -20.63
CA ARG A 150 -1.64 2.78 -20.45
C ARG A 150 -0.41 3.05 -19.58
N GLU A 151 0.54 2.11 -19.56
CA GLU A 151 1.78 2.23 -18.78
C GLU A 151 2.58 3.49 -19.14
N LYS A 152 2.55 3.92 -20.40
CA LYS A 152 3.24 5.14 -20.84
C LYS A 152 2.68 6.39 -20.16
N GLU A 153 1.36 6.53 -20.08
CA GLU A 153 0.71 7.64 -19.39
C GLU A 153 0.95 7.58 -17.87
N ILE A 154 0.99 6.37 -17.30
CA ILE A 154 1.31 6.16 -15.88
C ILE A 154 2.76 6.61 -15.59
N ASP A 155 3.72 6.20 -16.42
CA ASP A 155 5.13 6.58 -16.27
C ASP A 155 5.36 8.09 -16.48
N GLU A 156 4.63 8.71 -17.42
CA GLU A 156 4.62 10.17 -17.63
C GLU A 156 4.12 10.89 -16.38
N ALA A 157 3.02 10.44 -15.79
CA ALA A 157 2.47 11.01 -14.56
C ALA A 157 3.43 10.87 -13.38
N ILE A 158 4.11 9.74 -13.23
CA ILE A 158 5.09 9.51 -12.16
C ILE A 158 6.32 10.42 -12.34
N SER A 159 6.81 10.57 -13.57
CA SER A 159 8.08 11.26 -13.84
C SER A 159 7.94 12.79 -13.85
N THR A 160 6.79 13.29 -14.30
CA THR A 160 6.57 14.73 -14.54
C THR A 160 5.52 15.36 -13.64
N GLY A 161 4.68 14.55 -12.98
CA GLY A 161 3.49 15.02 -12.29
C GLY A 161 2.33 15.40 -13.21
N SER A 162 2.46 15.22 -14.53
CA SER A 162 1.40 15.50 -15.51
C SER A 162 0.34 14.40 -15.50
N CYS A 163 -0.82 14.70 -14.94
CA CYS A 163 -1.89 13.72 -14.72
C CYS A 163 -3.08 13.88 -15.66
N GLU A 164 -3.10 14.87 -16.54
CA GLU A 164 -4.27 15.26 -17.33
C GLU A 164 -4.90 14.09 -18.10
N LYS A 165 -4.07 13.20 -18.65
CA LYS A 165 -4.53 12.06 -19.46
C LYS A 165 -5.07 10.90 -18.64
N ILE A 166 -4.66 10.75 -17.38
CA ILE A 166 -4.86 9.50 -16.60
C ILE A 166 -5.59 9.73 -15.28
N ARG A 167 -5.77 10.99 -14.86
CA ARG A 167 -6.30 11.35 -13.53
C ARG A 167 -7.65 10.73 -13.24
N GLU A 168 -8.59 10.79 -14.18
CA GLU A 168 -9.94 10.26 -13.95
C GLU A 168 -9.95 8.74 -13.83
N ASP A 169 -9.07 8.03 -14.55
CA ASP A 169 -8.95 6.58 -14.42
C ASP A 169 -8.22 6.18 -13.13
N LEU A 170 -7.24 6.97 -12.67
CA LEU A 170 -6.64 6.77 -11.36
C LEU A 170 -7.64 7.03 -10.23
N LYS A 171 -8.51 8.03 -10.34
CA LYS A 171 -9.58 8.26 -9.33
C LYS A 171 -10.51 7.06 -9.20
N LYS A 172 -10.76 6.33 -10.29
CA LYS A 172 -11.53 5.08 -10.23
C LYS A 172 -10.80 4.00 -9.43
N LEU A 173 -9.52 4.12 -9.14
CA LEU A 173 -8.82 3.20 -8.24
C LEU A 173 -9.09 3.45 -6.75
N ILE A 174 -9.72 4.58 -6.40
CA ILE A 174 -10.13 4.86 -5.01
C ILE A 174 -11.31 3.95 -4.66
N ILE A 175 -11.24 3.35 -3.48
CA ILE A 175 -12.17 2.33 -3.00
C ILE A 175 -13.22 2.97 -2.10
N HIS A 176 -14.49 2.87 -2.51
CA HIS A 176 -15.59 3.42 -1.73
C HIS A 176 -16.04 2.44 -0.64
N GLY A 177 -16.29 2.95 0.58
CA GLY A 177 -16.72 2.12 1.70
C GLY A 177 -15.62 1.21 2.27
N ALA A 178 -14.35 1.43 1.91
CA ALA A 178 -13.23 0.79 2.56
C ALA A 178 -13.13 1.22 4.03
N LYS A 179 -12.91 0.25 4.92
CA LYS A 179 -12.82 0.49 6.36
C LYS A 179 -11.45 0.12 6.89
N THR A 180 -10.70 1.11 7.34
CA THR A 180 -9.42 0.90 8.01
C THR A 180 -9.66 0.63 9.49
N ILE A 181 -9.05 -0.42 10.01
CA ILE A 181 -9.15 -0.85 11.42
C ILE A 181 -7.74 -0.81 12.01
N LEU A 182 -7.60 -0.11 13.14
CA LEU A 182 -6.40 -0.16 13.98
C LEU A 182 -6.57 -1.28 15.00
N LEU A 183 -5.68 -2.27 14.98
CA LEU A 183 -5.80 -3.52 15.76
C LEU A 183 -5.05 -3.51 17.10
N THR A 184 -4.28 -2.47 17.36
CA THR A 184 -3.35 -2.34 18.50
C THR A 184 -3.38 -0.94 19.06
#